data_AF-A0A9R1VAG7-F1
#
_entry.id   AF-A0A9R1VAG7-F1
#
_cell.length_a   1.000
_cell.length_b   1.000
_cell.length_c   1.000
_cell.angle_alpha   90.00
_cell.angle_beta   90.00
_cell.angle_gamma   90.00
#
_symmetry.space_group_name_H-M   'P 1'
#
loop_
_entity.id
_entity.type
_entity.pdbx_description
1 polymer ?
#
loop_
_entity_poly.entity_id
_entity_poly.type
_entity_poly.pdbx_seq_one_letter_code
_entity_poly.pdbx_strand_id
1 'polypeptide(L)'
;MDVDWKIKTYEKEHRWLQTRNVKACTYKFLAKKIVQQIESNPTVPTRALQEQLQHEYQVDTSKMNVFRAKTDELNQVRGDYAGKYATLRDYVQELLIHEVTLLILPTTVYKHPQSSFLSSHIRSHLSYCNTVNFKKSFHIL
;
A
#
# COMPACT_ATOMS: atom_id res chain seq x y z
N MET A 1 -29.92 67.99 0.32
CA MET A 1 -29.41 66.60 0.36
C MET A 1 -29.61 66.14 1.80
N ASP A 2 -30.78 65.58 2.10
CA ASP A 2 -31.11 65.11 3.45
C ASP A 2 -30.32 63.84 3.77
N VAL A 3 -29.68 63.82 4.95
CA VAL A 3 -28.95 62.67 5.47
C VAL A 3 -29.95 61.77 6.18
N ASP A 4 -30.43 60.75 5.47
CA ASP A 4 -31.29 59.68 6.02
C ASP A 4 -30.43 58.78 6.93
N TRP A 5 -30.52 58.99 8.24
CA TRP A 5 -29.81 58.17 9.23
C TRP A 5 -30.65 56.92 9.54
N LYS A 6 -30.01 55.75 9.50
CA LYS A 6 -30.67 54.46 9.80
C LYS A 6 -30.01 53.80 11.01
N ILE A 7 -30.85 53.27 11.89
CA ILE A 7 -30.42 52.48 13.05
C ILE A 7 -30.03 51.08 12.56
N LYS A 8 -28.79 50.66 12.83
CA LYS A 8 -28.34 49.28 12.59
C LYS A 8 -28.60 48.45 13.84
N THR A 9 -29.41 47.39 13.71
CA THR A 9 -29.65 46.45 14.79
C THR A 9 -28.43 45.54 14.96
N TYR A 10 -27.91 45.45 16.18
CA TYR A 10 -26.84 44.52 16.53
C TYR A 10 -27.43 43.14 16.78
N GLU A 11 -27.10 42.17 15.92
CA GLU A 11 -27.46 40.77 16.09
C GLU A 11 -26.29 40.05 16.78
N LYS A 12 -26.49 39.65 18.04
CA LYS A 12 -25.46 39.02 18.89
C LYS A 12 -25.12 37.59 18.43
N GLU A 13 -26.06 36.93 17.75
CA GLU A 13 -25.91 35.55 17.34
C GLU A 13 -25.12 35.44 16.05
N HIS A 14 -23.94 34.82 16.13
CA HIS A 14 -23.07 34.63 14.99
C HIS A 14 -23.58 33.46 14.13
N ARG A 15 -24.49 33.73 13.18
CA ARG A 15 -25.06 32.73 12.26
C ARG A 15 -24.16 32.46 11.04
N TRP A 16 -22.87 32.23 11.24
CA TRP A 16 -21.98 31.87 10.13
C TRP A 16 -21.73 30.37 10.22
N LEU A 17 -22.06 29.66 9.14
CA LEU A 17 -21.70 28.26 8.97
C LEU A 17 -20.17 28.19 9.06
N GLN A 18 -19.65 27.66 10.17
CA GLN A 18 -18.23 27.36 10.31
C GLN A 18 -17.89 26.39 9.17
N THR A 19 -17.16 26.85 8.16
CA THR A 19 -16.62 25.96 7.14
C THR A 19 -15.86 24.87 7.87
N ARG A 20 -16.20 23.60 7.63
CA ARG A 20 -15.62 22.43 8.31
C ARG A 20 -14.17 22.18 7.92
N ASN A 21 -13.44 23.21 7.49
CA ASN A 21 -12.05 23.15 7.09
C ASN A 21 -11.16 23.35 8.32
N VAL A 22 -10.66 22.25 8.86
CA VAL A 22 -9.81 22.22 10.04
C VAL A 22 -8.35 22.08 9.62
N LYS A 23 -7.50 23.07 9.95
CA LYS A 23 -6.05 23.04 9.65
C LYS A 23 -5.31 21.86 10.28
N ALA A 24 -5.80 21.36 11.42
CA ALA A 24 -5.25 20.18 12.08
C ALA A 24 -5.48 18.87 11.29
N CYS A 25 -6.43 18.85 10.35
CA CYS A 25 -6.71 17.70 9.49
C CYS A 25 -5.66 17.56 8.37
N THR A 26 -4.43 17.22 8.78
CA THR A 26 -3.27 17.02 7.90
C THR A 26 -3.22 15.58 7.38
N TYR A 27 -2.59 15.34 6.22
CA TYR A 27 -2.45 13.99 5.65
C TYR A 27 -1.82 12.99 6.65
N LYS A 28 -0.82 13.41 7.45
CA LYS A 28 -0.16 12.57 8.48
C LYS A 28 -1.13 12.10 9.57
N PHE A 29 -2.15 12.89 9.88
CA PHE A 29 -3.18 12.50 10.84
C PHE A 29 -4.09 11.43 10.25
N LEU A 30 -4.51 11.62 8.99
CA LEU A 30 -5.37 10.69 8.27
C LEU A 30 -4.69 9.35 8.00
N ALA A 31 -3.41 9.39 7.60
CA ALA A 31 -2.51 8.26 7.38
C ALA A 31 -2.62 7.23 8.52
N LYS A 32 -2.38 7.70 9.76
CA LYS A 32 -2.49 6.88 10.99
C LYS A 32 -3.86 6.25 11.22
N LYS A 33 -4.94 6.81 10.65
CA LYS A 33 -6.30 6.30 10.81
C LYS A 33 -6.69 5.27 9.76
N ILE A 34 -6.12 5.38 8.56
CA ILE A 34 -6.48 4.52 7.42
C ILE A 34 -5.59 3.27 7.30
N VAL A 35 -4.59 3.09 8.17
CA VAL A 35 -3.67 1.94 8.18
C VAL A 35 -4.41 0.61 8.04
N GLN A 36 -5.33 0.31 8.96
CA GLN A 36 -6.09 -0.96 8.98
C GLN A 36 -6.97 -1.14 7.74
N GLN A 37 -7.54 -0.06 7.21
CA GLN A 37 -8.38 -0.09 6.02
C GLN A 37 -7.54 -0.40 4.76
N ILE A 38 -6.32 0.13 4.69
CA ILE A 38 -5.42 -0.11 3.56
C ILE A 38 -4.79 -1.49 3.63
N GLU A 39 -4.42 -1.96 4.83
CA GLU A 39 -3.91 -3.33 5.04
C GLU A 39 -4.94 -4.39 4.62
N SER A 40 -6.21 -4.18 4.95
CA SER A 40 -7.30 -5.09 4.59
C SER A 40 -7.71 -4.99 3.12
N ASN A 41 -7.80 -3.77 2.57
CA ASN A 41 -8.14 -3.55 1.16
C ASN A 41 -7.30 -2.44 0.52
N PRO A 42 -6.16 -2.77 -0.11
CA PRO A 42 -5.29 -1.76 -0.73
C PRO A 42 -5.89 -1.11 -1.99
N THR A 43 -6.93 -1.71 -2.58
CA THR A 43 -7.58 -1.23 -3.81
C THR A 43 -8.69 -0.22 -3.57
N VAL A 44 -8.97 0.12 -2.30
CA VAL A 44 -10.05 1.04 -1.92
C VAL A 44 -9.94 2.40 -2.64
N PRO A 45 -11.00 2.94 -3.25
CA PRO A 45 -10.93 4.20 -3.97
C PRO A 45 -10.80 5.39 -3.01
N THR A 46 -10.04 6.40 -3.41
CA THR A 46 -9.78 7.61 -2.58
C THR A 46 -11.07 8.36 -2.21
N ARG A 47 -12.10 8.31 -3.06
CA ARG A 47 -13.40 8.94 -2.78
C ARG A 47 -14.12 8.27 -1.61
N ALA A 48 -14.12 6.93 -1.57
CA ALA A 48 -14.73 6.19 -0.47
C ALA A 48 -14.02 6.48 0.86
N LEU A 49 -12.68 6.52 0.86
CA LEU A 49 -11.92 6.93 2.06
C LEU A 49 -12.28 8.33 2.50
N GLN A 50 -12.39 9.26 1.55
CA GLN A 50 -12.76 10.64 1.86
C GLN A 50 -14.13 10.73 2.53
N GLU A 51 -15.14 10.06 1.96
CA GLU A 51 -16.51 10.05 2.49
C GLU A 51 -16.56 9.40 3.89
N GLN A 52 -15.84 8.30 4.09
CA GLN A 52 -15.73 7.64 5.40
C GLN A 52 -15.11 8.57 6.45
N LEU A 53 -13.98 9.21 6.13
CA LEU A 53 -13.29 10.13 7.04
C LEU A 53 -14.13 11.38 7.31
N GLN A 54 -14.81 11.92 6.30
CA GLN A 54 -15.71 13.07 6.47
C GLN A 54 -16.90 12.73 7.37
N HIS A 55 -17.45 11.53 7.25
CA HIS A 55 -18.54 11.06 8.11
C HIS A 55 -18.08 10.84 9.55
N GLU A 56 -16.92 10.23 9.75
CA GLU A 56 -16.36 9.93 11.08
C GLU A 56 -16.01 11.22 11.86
N TYR A 57 -15.30 12.16 11.23
CA TYR A 57 -14.79 13.35 11.89
C TYR A 57 -15.68 14.58 11.73
N GLN A 58 -16.72 14.52 10.88
CA GLN A 58 -17.60 15.66 10.55
C GLN A 58 -16.82 16.90 10.07
N VAL A 59 -15.65 16.65 9.43
CA VAL A 59 -14.69 17.65 8.96
C VAL A 59 -14.49 17.48 7.46
N ASP A 60 -14.44 18.59 6.73
CA ASP A 60 -14.16 18.58 5.30
C ASP A 60 -12.71 18.18 5.07
N THR A 61 -12.54 16.94 4.61
CA THR A 61 -11.22 16.42 4.27
C THR A 61 -10.91 16.70 2.80
N SER A 62 -9.74 17.29 2.51
CA SER A 62 -9.29 17.52 1.13
C SER A 62 -8.95 16.21 0.42
N LYS A 63 -9.41 16.05 -0.82
CA LYS A 63 -9.07 14.92 -1.71
C LYS A 63 -7.56 14.67 -1.80
N MET A 64 -6.78 15.74 -1.86
CA MET A 64 -5.32 15.66 -1.95
C MET A 64 -4.70 15.09 -0.66
N ASN A 65 -5.22 15.47 0.50
CA ASN A 65 -4.73 14.95 1.78
C ASN A 65 -5.01 13.46 1.92
N VAL A 66 -6.22 13.02 1.53
CA VAL A 66 -6.59 11.59 1.55
C VAL A 66 -5.75 10.79 0.55
N PHE A 67 -5.53 11.32 -0.66
CA PHE A 67 -4.70 10.67 -1.67
C PHE A 67 -3.25 10.48 -1.18
N ARG A 68 -2.67 11.53 -0.59
CA ARG A 68 -1.31 11.47 -0.04
C ARG A 68 -1.21 10.48 1.12
N ALA A 69 -2.15 10.54 2.07
CA ALA A 69 -2.23 9.57 3.16
C ALA A 69 -2.33 8.14 2.63
N LYS A 70 -3.22 7.88 1.65
CA LYS A 70 -3.35 6.56 1.05
C LYS A 70 -2.04 6.06 0.41
N THR A 71 -1.35 6.95 -0.29
CA THR A 71 -0.10 6.61 -1.00
C THR A 71 1.03 6.29 -0.01
N ASP A 72 1.13 7.05 1.07
CA ASP A 72 2.14 6.86 2.12
C ASP A 72 1.98 5.48 2.79
N GLU A 73 0.77 5.15 3.23
CA GLU A 73 0.46 3.87 3.86
C GLU A 73 0.61 2.70 2.89
N LEU A 74 0.24 2.87 1.62
CA LEU A 74 0.50 1.83 0.61
C LEU A 74 2.00 1.55 0.42
N ASN A 75 2.84 2.59 0.48
CA ASN A 75 4.28 2.43 0.39
C ASN A 75 4.83 1.74 1.63
N GLN A 76 4.32 2.09 2.81
CA GLN A 76 4.68 1.44 4.07
C GLN A 76 4.33 -0.06 4.03
N VAL A 77 3.09 -0.39 3.68
CA VAL A 77 2.63 -1.78 3.56
C VAL A 77 3.49 -2.58 2.56
N ARG A 78 3.84 -1.97 1.41
CA ARG A 78 4.76 -2.60 0.43
C ARG A 78 6.17 -2.81 0.99
N GLY A 79 6.69 -1.84 1.73
CA GLY A 79 7.99 -1.93 2.40
C GLY A 79 8.04 -3.05 3.43
N ASP A 80 6.98 -3.19 4.23
CA ASP A 80 6.87 -4.25 5.25
C ASP A 80 6.86 -5.64 4.60
N TYR A 81 6.19 -5.81 3.46
CA TYR A 81 6.24 -7.07 2.71
C TYR A 81 7.64 -7.35 2.17
N ALA A 82 8.31 -6.35 1.57
CA ALA A 82 9.66 -6.52 1.06
C ALA A 82 10.64 -6.97 2.15
N GLY A 83 10.55 -6.38 3.36
CA GLY A 83 11.35 -6.80 4.51
C GLY A 83 11.07 -8.23 4.94
N LYS A 84 9.79 -8.62 5.07
CA LYS A 84 9.40 -9.99 5.44
C LYS A 84 9.92 -11.03 4.45
N TYR A 85 9.81 -10.76 3.14
CA TYR A 85 10.32 -11.68 2.11
C TYR A 85 11.85 -11.72 2.06
N ALA A 86 12.55 -10.62 2.40
CA ALA A 86 14.00 -10.63 2.55
C ALA A 86 14.43 -11.57 3.70
N THR A 87 13.80 -11.46 4.87
CA THR A 87 14.09 -12.35 6.01
C THR A 87 13.85 -13.83 5.67
N LEU A 88 12.76 -14.16 4.99
CA LEU A 88 12.50 -15.53 4.54
C LEU A 88 13.57 -16.03 3.57
N ARG A 89 14.03 -15.16 2.67
CA ARG A 89 15.09 -15.48 1.70
C ARG A 89 16.42 -15.75 2.40
N ASP A 90 16.78 -14.94 3.39
CA ASP A 90 18.01 -15.11 4.17
C ASP A 90 17.96 -16.43 4.94
N TYR A 91 16.82 -16.74 5.57
CA TYR A 91 16.61 -18.02 6.25
C TYR A 91 16.78 -19.23 5.33
N VAL A 92 16.20 -19.19 4.13
CA VAL A 92 16.38 -20.26 3.13
C VAL A 92 17.86 -20.41 2.75
N GLN A 93 18.59 -19.30 2.63
CA GLN A 93 20.01 -19.33 2.31
C GLN A 93 20.84 -19.96 3.44
N GLU A 94 20.55 -19.64 4.70
CA GLU A 94 21.17 -20.29 5.87
C GLU A 94 20.91 -21.80 5.88
N LEU A 95 19.67 -22.22 5.62
CA LEU A 95 19.32 -23.64 5.56
C LEU A 95 20.08 -24.39 4.45
N LEU A 96 20.27 -23.76 3.29
CA LEU A 96 21.05 -24.33 2.18
C LEU A 96 22.53 -24.47 2.53
N ILE A 97 23.10 -23.50 3.25
CA ILE A 97 24.51 -23.52 3.67
C ILE A 97 24.78 -24.63 4.68
N HIS A 98 23.81 -24.94 5.54
CA HIS A 98 23.98 -25.94 6.61
C HIS A 98 23.67 -27.39 6.18
N GLU A 99 23.48 -27.67 4.87
CA GLU A 99 23.24 -29.03 4.33
C GLU A 99 22.09 -29.79 5.03
N VAL A 100 21.10 -29.07 5.59
CA VAL A 100 19.88 -29.67 6.18
C VAL A 100 18.81 -29.77 5.10
N THR A 101 19.12 -30.40 3.97
CA THR A 101 18.27 -30.33 2.78
C THR A 101 17.29 -31.52 2.63
N LEU A 102 17.48 -32.64 3.31
CA LEU A 102 16.85 -33.89 2.85
C LEU A 102 15.45 -34.25 3.40
N LEU A 103 14.77 -33.42 4.21
CA LEU A 103 13.45 -33.82 4.75
C LEU A 103 12.28 -32.82 4.65
N ILE A 104 12.45 -31.58 4.18
CA ILE A 104 11.42 -30.54 4.43
C ILE A 104 10.57 -30.12 3.21
N LEU A 105 10.90 -30.47 1.97
CA LEU A 105 10.10 -30.00 0.82
C LEU A 105 9.48 -31.17 0.06
N PRO A 106 8.15 -31.41 0.25
CA PRO A 106 7.22 -30.88 -0.75
C PRO A 106 5.84 -30.40 -0.24
N THR A 107 5.68 -29.83 0.98
CA THR A 107 4.32 -29.61 1.52
C THR A 107 3.74 -28.19 1.54
N THR A 108 4.47 -27.10 1.26
CA THR A 108 3.84 -25.76 1.33
C THR A 108 4.17 -24.85 0.15
N VAL A 109 3.83 -25.28 -1.06
CA VAL A 109 3.60 -24.33 -2.16
C VAL A 109 2.27 -23.61 -1.88
N TYR A 110 2.26 -22.67 -0.93
CA TYR A 110 1.14 -21.75 -0.75
C TYR A 110 1.22 -20.69 -1.85
N LYS A 111 0.41 -20.84 -2.90
CA LYS A 111 0.30 -19.86 -3.98
C LYS A 111 -0.37 -18.60 -3.44
N HIS A 112 0.41 -17.56 -3.18
CA HIS A 112 -0.14 -16.24 -2.87
C HIS A 112 -0.95 -15.73 -4.09
N PRO A 113 -2.21 -15.29 -3.92
CA PRO A 113 -3.09 -14.91 -5.03
C PRO A 113 -2.67 -13.69 -5.87
N GLN A 114 -1.54 -13.02 -5.56
CA GLN A 114 -1.03 -11.88 -6.33
C GLN A 114 0.21 -12.19 -7.19
N SER A 115 0.67 -13.45 -7.23
CA SER A 115 1.88 -13.85 -7.98
C SER A 115 1.66 -14.12 -9.49
N SER A 116 0.44 -13.89 -10.01
CA SER A 116 0.10 -14.17 -11.42
C SER A 116 0.81 -13.27 -12.44
N PHE A 117 1.58 -12.26 -12.00
CA PHE A 117 2.22 -11.29 -12.89
C PHE A 117 3.65 -11.64 -13.35
N LEU A 118 4.31 -12.67 -12.79
CA LEU A 118 5.70 -13.01 -13.15
C LEU A 118 5.88 -14.39 -13.81
N SER A 119 4.83 -14.97 -14.41
CA SER A 119 4.92 -16.30 -15.05
C SER A 119 5.20 -16.27 -16.56
N SER A 120 5.03 -15.15 -17.26
CA SER A 120 5.23 -15.10 -18.72
C SER A 120 6.65 -14.69 -19.13
N HIS A 121 7.33 -13.85 -18.34
CA HIS A 121 8.63 -13.29 -18.72
C HIS A 121 9.82 -14.23 -18.46
N ILE A 122 9.71 -15.13 -17.46
CA ILE A 122 10.80 -16.07 -17.12
C ILE A 122 10.83 -17.27 -18.07
N ARG A 123 9.71 -17.57 -18.76
CA ARG A 123 9.58 -18.77 -19.61
C ARG A 123 10.28 -18.64 -20.98
N SER A 124 10.57 -17.43 -21.44
CA SER A 124 11.30 -17.20 -22.71
C SER A 124 12.82 -17.32 -22.56
N HIS A 125 13.37 -17.05 -21.37
CA HIS A 125 14.83 -17.03 -21.17
C HIS A 125 15.45 -18.42 -20.89
N LEU A 126 14.65 -19.41 -20.46
CA LEU A 126 15.13 -20.77 -20.17
C LEU A 126 15.12 -21.71 -21.37
N SER A 127 14.62 -21.28 -22.54
CA SER A 127 14.66 -22.10 -23.76
C SER A 127 16.00 -22.01 -24.51
N TYR A 128 16.86 -21.04 -24.20
CA TYR A 128 18.07 -20.78 -24.99
C TYR A 128 19.35 -21.45 -24.43
N CYS A 129 19.35 -21.94 -23.20
CA CYS A 129 20.57 -22.45 -22.55
C CYS A 129 20.70 -23.99 -22.48
N ASN A 130 19.70 -24.76 -22.93
CA ASN A 130 19.68 -26.23 -22.77
C ASN A 130 20.13 -27.04 -23.99
N THR A 131 20.82 -26.44 -24.99
CA THR A 131 21.28 -27.18 -26.18
C THR A 131 22.80 -27.31 -26.32
N VAL A 132 23.61 -26.76 -25.41
CA VAL A 132 25.07 -26.64 -25.65
C VAL A 132 25.97 -27.52 -24.77
N ASN A 133 25.51 -28.15 -23.67
CA ASN A 133 26.44 -28.86 -22.76
C ASN A 133 25.99 -30.26 -22.28
N PHE A 134 25.55 -31.14 -23.19
CA PHE A 134 25.37 -32.57 -22.86
C PHE A 134 26.02 -33.53 -23.88
N LYS A 135 27.17 -33.16 -24.44
CA LYS A 135 28.05 -34.09 -25.18
C LYS A 135 29.51 -33.73 -24.91
N LYS A 136 30.10 -34.27 -23.84
CA LYS A 136 31.54 -34.52 -23.79
C LYS A 136 31.86 -35.69 -22.84
N SER A 137 32.22 -36.79 -23.49
CA SER A 137 33.11 -37.87 -23.08
C SER A 137 32.91 -38.56 -21.73
N PHE A 138 32.18 -39.67 -21.76
CA PHE A 138 32.66 -40.90 -21.15
C PHE A 138 32.85 -41.92 -22.28
N HIS A 139 34.10 -42.18 -22.65
CA HIS A 139 34.49 -43.43 -23.30
C HIS A 139 35.81 -43.87 -22.65
N ILE A 140 35.68 -44.83 -21.75
CA ILE A 140 36.76 -45.67 -21.24
C ILE A 140 36.90 -46.80 -22.27
N LEU A 141 38.09 -46.96 -22.84
CA LEU A 141 38.83 -48.20 -23.07
C LEU A 141 40.24 -47.81 -23.53
#